data_AF-A0A1G0WUM6-F1
#
_entry.id   AF-A0A1G0WUM6-F1
#
_cell.length_a   1.000
_cell.length_b   1.000
_cell.length_c   1.000
_cell.angle_alpha   90.00
_cell.angle_beta   90.00
_cell.angle_gamma   90.00
#
_symmetry.space_group_name_H-M   'P 1'
#
loop_
_entity.id
_entity.type
_entity.pdbx_description
1 polymer ?
#
loop_
_entity_poly.entity_id
_entity_poly.type
_entity_poly.pdbx_seq_one_letter_code
_entity_poly.pdbx_strand_id
1 'polypeptide(L)'
;MEVTFNQISPVIWEVAKGTKDFMNVPARIFASEDMLSLVMRDRTLVQLINVTSLPGIISYAMVMPDAHEGYGFPIGAVAATDMSDGVISPGGIGYDINCGIRLLKSNLSYDDIKDRIDELAKEIYKYVPSGVGKCGRVQLSNVEMDKVLNKGCNWADSERYTEENDLRYIESGGSLDSADASAVSRNAVDRGRDQLGTMGAGNHFVEVNRVQKIFDEEAARAYGLKENQVVIQIHTGSRGLGHQVATDYIKQMISLAPQYGITLPDRELSCVPISSPEGQSYFAAMSAAANFAWTNRQLITWEIREAWRNVFGKSSGKLSLLYDVAHNIAKIEEHTVMGEKRKVLVHRKGATRAFPAGHPEVTPEYRNIGQPVLIPGSMGTSSYVLAGLKGSMVHSFGSTCHGAGRLMSRTAARKQIRGDELKNELNEKGINIQTGSLKGLAEEAPAAYKNVESVVDVVEKAGIAKKIVKLKPIAVIKG
;
A
#
# COMPACT_ATOMS: atom_id res chain seq x y z
N MET A 1 -17.57 -14.64 19.80
CA MET A 1 -17.75 -13.40 20.58
C MET A 1 -19.09 -12.84 20.13
N GLU A 2 -20.07 -12.71 21.01
CA GLU A 2 -21.31 -12.01 20.67
C GLU A 2 -20.99 -10.51 20.62
N VAL A 3 -21.07 -9.91 19.43
CA VAL A 3 -20.82 -8.48 19.20
C VAL A 3 -22.05 -7.93 18.48
N THR A 4 -22.57 -6.81 18.98
CA THR A 4 -23.66 -6.08 18.31
C THR A 4 -23.05 -5.02 17.40
N PHE A 5 -23.46 -4.99 16.14
CA PHE A 5 -23.07 -3.95 15.18
C PHE A 5 -24.16 -2.89 15.10
N ASN A 6 -23.80 -1.66 15.47
CA ASN A 6 -24.66 -0.50 15.29
C ASN A 6 -24.46 0.07 13.89
N GLN A 7 -25.50 0.13 13.08
CA GLN A 7 -25.43 0.72 11.76
C GLN A 7 -25.42 2.25 11.86
N ILE A 8 -24.33 2.89 11.41
CA ILE A 8 -24.18 4.35 11.40
C ILE A 8 -24.61 4.93 10.06
N SER A 9 -24.34 4.20 8.97
CA SER A 9 -24.81 4.50 7.62
C SER A 9 -24.94 3.19 6.82
N PRO A 10 -25.47 3.21 5.59
CA PRO A 10 -25.65 1.99 4.79
C PRO A 10 -24.40 1.12 4.60
N VAL A 11 -23.20 1.71 4.76
CA VAL A 11 -21.93 0.99 4.61
C VAL A 11 -20.95 1.21 5.76
N ILE A 12 -21.43 1.78 6.87
CA ILE A 12 -20.60 2.10 8.04
C ILE A 12 -21.27 1.51 9.28
N TRP A 13 -20.51 0.67 9.99
CA TRP A 13 -20.94 -0.04 11.17
C TRP A 13 -20.02 0.29 12.35
N GLU A 14 -20.54 0.19 13.56
CA GLU A 14 -19.81 0.47 14.77
C GLU A 14 -20.00 -0.62 15.82
N VAL A 15 -18.91 -0.99 16.48
CA VAL A 15 -18.89 -1.75 17.72
C VAL A 15 -18.65 -0.76 18.86
N ALA A 16 -19.60 -0.68 19.78
CA ALA A 16 -19.55 0.30 20.86
C ALA A 16 -18.34 0.08 21.77
N LYS A 17 -17.73 1.18 22.25
CA LYS A 17 -16.62 1.17 23.20
C LYS A 17 -16.86 0.25 24.40
N GLY A 18 -18.08 0.21 24.94
CA GLY A 18 -18.41 -0.64 26.11
C GLY A 18 -18.45 -2.15 25.84
N THR A 19 -18.14 -2.63 24.64
CA THR A 19 -18.18 -4.07 24.30
C THR A 19 -17.10 -4.87 25.04
N LYS A 20 -15.96 -4.23 25.34
CA LYS A 20 -14.91 -4.76 26.21
C LYS A 20 -14.40 -3.64 27.11
N ASP A 21 -14.12 -3.95 28.37
CA ASP A 21 -13.72 -2.94 29.37
C ASP A 21 -12.44 -2.19 29.01
N PHE A 22 -11.56 -2.82 28.22
CA PHE A 22 -10.27 -2.23 27.82
C PHE A 22 -10.36 -1.26 26.63
N MET A 23 -11.51 -1.13 25.96
CA MET A 23 -11.60 -0.30 24.76
C MET A 23 -11.58 1.19 25.16
N ASN A 24 -10.67 1.97 24.58
CA ASN A 24 -10.60 3.41 24.82
C ASN A 24 -11.57 4.19 23.90
N VAL A 25 -11.88 3.62 22.73
CA VAL A 25 -12.73 4.18 21.66
C VAL A 25 -13.60 3.09 21.03
N PRO A 26 -14.68 3.42 20.31
CA PRO A 26 -15.41 2.44 19.50
C PRO A 26 -14.56 1.89 18.33
N ALA A 27 -15.01 0.78 17.76
CA ALA A 27 -14.44 0.20 16.54
C ALA A 27 -15.37 0.43 15.34
N ARG A 28 -14.82 0.93 14.23
CA ARG A 28 -15.54 1.37 13.04
C ARG A 28 -15.24 0.46 11.84
N ILE A 29 -16.28 0.01 11.13
CA ILE A 29 -16.14 -0.96 10.03
C ILE A 29 -16.80 -0.37 8.79
N PHE A 30 -16.01 -0.24 7.72
CA PHE A 30 -16.51 0.12 6.39
C PHE A 30 -16.79 -1.17 5.63
N ALA A 31 -18.07 -1.52 5.45
CA ALA A 31 -18.48 -2.75 4.78
C ALA A 31 -19.93 -2.64 4.30
N SER A 32 -20.26 -3.26 3.17
CA SER A 32 -21.66 -3.61 2.89
C SER A 32 -22.15 -4.66 3.88
N GLU A 33 -23.46 -4.85 3.96
CA GLU A 33 -24.07 -5.87 4.82
C GLU A 33 -23.50 -7.27 4.55
N ASP A 34 -23.41 -7.67 3.27
CA ASP A 34 -22.82 -8.95 2.87
C ASP A 34 -21.35 -9.10 3.32
N MET A 35 -20.59 -8.00 3.28
CA MET A 35 -19.16 -8.00 3.64
C MET A 35 -18.93 -7.99 5.15
N LEU A 36 -19.92 -7.62 5.96
CA LEU A 36 -19.79 -7.61 7.41
C LEU A 36 -19.49 -9.02 7.96
N SER A 37 -20.08 -10.05 7.34
CA SER A 37 -19.83 -11.46 7.66
C SER A 37 -18.37 -11.87 7.46
N LEU A 38 -17.66 -11.24 6.51
CA LEU A 38 -16.26 -11.55 6.21
C LEU A 38 -15.33 -11.08 7.33
N VAL A 39 -15.66 -9.98 8.01
CA VAL A 39 -14.88 -9.44 9.15
C VAL A 39 -14.98 -10.36 10.38
N MET A 40 -16.04 -11.17 10.46
CA MET A 40 -16.25 -12.14 11.54
C MET A 40 -15.68 -13.54 11.24
N ARG A 41 -15.21 -13.77 10.00
CA ARG A 41 -14.78 -15.11 9.54
C ARG A 41 -13.43 -15.54 10.12
N ASP A 42 -12.59 -14.57 10.47
CA ASP A 42 -11.25 -14.77 11.02
C ASP A 42 -11.04 -13.86 12.25
N ARG A 43 -9.79 -13.61 12.66
CA ARG A 43 -9.51 -12.75 13.82
C ARG A 43 -9.63 -11.24 13.55
N THR A 44 -10.07 -10.79 12.37
CA THR A 44 -10.14 -9.36 12.00
C THR A 44 -10.90 -8.53 13.03
N LEU A 45 -12.11 -8.94 13.40
CA LEU A 45 -12.91 -8.23 14.39
C LEU A 45 -12.22 -8.17 15.77
N VAL A 46 -11.61 -9.28 16.18
CA VAL A 46 -10.89 -9.36 17.46
C VAL A 46 -9.69 -8.42 17.46
N GLN A 47 -8.90 -8.41 16.38
CA GLN A 47 -7.77 -7.51 16.21
C GLN A 47 -8.22 -6.05 16.18
N LEU A 48 -9.29 -5.72 15.47
CA LEU A 48 -9.86 -4.38 15.48
C LEU A 48 -10.29 -3.93 16.88
N ILE A 49 -10.99 -4.78 17.63
CA ILE A 49 -11.35 -4.49 19.03
C ILE A 49 -10.09 -4.28 19.87
N ASN A 50 -9.06 -5.10 19.72
CA ASN A 50 -7.79 -4.94 20.44
C ASN A 50 -7.12 -3.59 20.11
N VAL A 51 -7.13 -3.13 18.85
CA VAL A 51 -6.57 -1.82 18.46
C VAL A 51 -7.25 -0.66 19.19
N THR A 52 -8.52 -0.78 19.57
CA THR A 52 -9.20 0.27 20.36
C THR A 52 -8.62 0.47 21.76
N SER A 53 -7.78 -0.45 22.25
CA SER A 53 -7.15 -0.35 23.58
C SER A 53 -5.86 0.48 23.59
N LEU A 54 -5.39 0.95 22.43
CA LEU A 54 -4.11 1.66 22.34
C LEU A 54 -4.16 2.98 23.14
N PRO A 55 -3.13 3.30 23.93
CA PRO A 55 -3.04 4.60 24.58
C PRO A 55 -3.04 5.74 23.57
N GLY A 56 -3.74 6.84 23.89
CA GLY A 56 -3.88 8.02 23.04
C GLY A 56 -4.61 7.81 21.72
N ILE A 57 -5.25 6.65 21.48
CA ILE A 57 -6.09 6.47 20.28
C ILE A 57 -7.28 7.42 20.30
N ILE A 58 -7.57 8.02 19.15
CA ILE A 58 -8.60 9.06 19.01
C ILE A 58 -9.73 8.61 18.07
N SER A 59 -10.94 9.10 18.37
CA SER A 59 -12.19 8.83 17.64
C SER A 59 -12.62 7.35 17.64
N TYR A 60 -11.91 6.50 16.89
CA TYR A 60 -12.18 5.07 16.72
C TYR A 60 -10.99 4.36 16.05
N ALA A 61 -10.82 3.08 16.33
CA ALA A 61 -10.05 2.19 15.45
C ALA A 61 -10.93 1.82 14.25
N MET A 62 -10.38 1.68 13.05
CA MET A 62 -11.21 1.32 11.90
C MET A 62 -10.60 0.29 10.96
N VAL A 63 -11.48 -0.38 10.21
CA VAL A 63 -11.12 -1.26 9.11
C VAL A 63 -11.84 -0.88 7.81
N MET A 64 -11.09 -0.97 6.72
CA MET A 64 -11.56 -0.80 5.35
C MET A 64 -12.24 -2.08 4.84
N PRO A 65 -12.98 -2.02 3.72
CA PRO A 65 -13.78 -3.17 3.26
C PRO A 65 -12.95 -4.38 2.82
N ASP A 66 -11.69 -4.16 2.47
CA ASP A 66 -10.68 -5.17 2.15
C ASP A 66 -10.05 -5.84 3.39
N ALA A 67 -10.53 -5.52 4.59
CA ALA A 67 -9.89 -5.98 5.81
C ALA A 67 -9.95 -7.50 6.06
N HIS A 68 -8.86 -8.03 6.59
CA HIS A 68 -8.68 -9.43 6.92
C HIS A 68 -7.60 -9.58 8.00
N GLU A 69 -7.48 -10.77 8.59
CA GLU A 69 -6.56 -11.04 9.69
C GLU A 69 -5.12 -10.65 9.33
N GLY A 70 -4.48 -9.93 10.25
CA GLY A 70 -3.08 -9.50 10.18
C GLY A 70 -2.27 -9.95 11.39
N TYR A 71 -1.25 -9.15 11.73
CA TYR A 71 -0.42 -9.31 12.94
C TYR A 71 -0.66 -8.14 13.88
N GLY A 72 -1.31 -8.39 15.02
CA GLY A 72 -1.75 -7.36 15.96
C GLY A 72 -2.91 -6.52 15.44
N PHE A 73 -2.64 -5.69 14.42
CA PHE A 73 -3.67 -5.00 13.64
C PHE A 73 -4.14 -5.88 12.48
N PRO A 74 -5.43 -5.80 12.11
CA PRO A 74 -5.89 -6.37 10.85
C PRO A 74 -5.23 -5.64 9.67
N ILE A 75 -5.11 -6.33 8.54
CA ILE A 75 -4.83 -5.66 7.27
C ILE A 75 -6.11 -4.93 6.86
N GLY A 76 -6.01 -3.75 6.25
CA GLY A 76 -7.15 -2.84 6.04
C GLY A 76 -7.36 -1.87 7.19
N ALA A 77 -6.50 -1.85 8.21
CA ALA A 77 -6.71 -1.05 9.42
C ALA A 77 -6.16 0.38 9.30
N VAL A 78 -6.87 1.30 9.95
CA VAL A 78 -6.38 2.65 10.26
C VAL A 78 -6.62 2.95 11.73
N ALA A 79 -5.61 3.50 12.40
CA ALA A 79 -5.75 4.05 13.75
C ALA A 79 -4.89 5.30 13.90
N ALA A 80 -5.46 6.37 14.43
CA ALA A 80 -4.73 7.58 14.76
C ALA A 80 -4.55 7.65 16.29
N THR A 81 -3.33 7.92 16.73
CA THR A 81 -3.00 8.18 18.13
C THR A 81 -2.47 9.60 18.28
N ASP A 82 -2.81 10.30 19.35
CA ASP A 82 -2.31 11.65 19.60
C ASP A 82 -0.78 11.66 19.76
N MET A 83 -0.12 12.73 19.32
CA MET A 83 1.34 12.88 19.51
C MET A 83 1.73 13.18 20.96
N SER A 84 0.82 13.65 21.82
CA SER A 84 1.14 13.98 23.22
C SER A 84 1.31 12.75 24.11
N ASP A 85 0.43 11.77 23.98
CA ASP A 85 0.27 10.62 24.88
C ASP A 85 -0.01 9.30 24.14
N GLY A 86 0.04 9.33 22.80
CA GLY A 86 -0.18 8.16 21.97
C GLY A 86 1.05 7.27 21.80
N VAL A 87 0.81 6.17 21.09
CA VAL A 87 1.80 5.10 20.88
C VAL A 87 2.10 4.90 19.41
N ILE A 88 3.26 4.33 19.13
CA ILE A 88 3.57 3.76 17.83
C ILE A 88 3.58 2.22 17.92
N SER A 89 2.94 1.57 16.96
CA SER A 89 2.91 0.10 16.86
C SER A 89 3.40 -0.36 15.50
N PRO A 90 4.50 -1.15 15.42
CA PRO A 90 4.93 -1.75 14.17
C PRO A 90 3.87 -2.68 13.57
N GLY A 91 3.10 -3.36 14.42
CA GLY A 91 1.97 -4.18 14.02
C GLY A 91 0.89 -3.41 13.27
N GLY A 92 0.73 -2.11 13.54
CA GLY A 92 -0.20 -1.19 12.87
C GLY A 92 0.31 -0.55 11.58
N ILE A 93 1.58 -0.76 11.24
CA ILE A 93 2.20 -0.35 9.97
C ILE A 93 2.35 -1.57 9.06
N GLY A 94 2.74 -2.71 9.62
CA GLY A 94 2.99 -3.96 8.89
C GLY A 94 4.48 -4.23 8.66
N TYR A 95 4.77 -5.49 8.30
CA TYR A 95 6.15 -5.94 8.08
C TYR A 95 6.77 -5.33 6.82
N ASP A 96 6.04 -5.31 5.71
CA ASP A 96 6.53 -4.67 4.48
C ASP A 96 6.25 -3.17 4.54
N ILE A 97 7.11 -2.45 5.26
CA ILE A 97 7.03 -1.00 5.47
C ILE A 97 7.08 -0.31 4.10
N ASN A 98 6.15 0.61 3.88
CA ASN A 98 5.91 1.28 2.61
C ASN A 98 5.81 0.30 1.42
N CYS A 99 5.24 -0.89 1.65
CA CYS A 99 4.52 -1.55 0.57
C CYS A 99 3.51 -0.53 0.01
N GLY A 100 3.50 -0.41 -1.31
CA GLY A 100 2.79 0.66 -1.97
C GLY A 100 2.68 0.40 -3.45
N ILE A 101 1.94 1.26 -4.11
CA ILE A 101 1.68 1.14 -5.54
C ILE A 101 2.02 2.44 -6.25
N ARG A 102 2.59 2.26 -7.43
CA ARG A 102 2.96 3.33 -8.36
C ARG A 102 2.27 3.09 -9.70
N LEU A 103 1.75 4.15 -10.31
CA LEU A 103 1.11 4.08 -11.62
C LEU A 103 1.85 4.99 -12.61
N LEU A 104 2.38 4.41 -13.68
CA LEU A 104 2.93 5.12 -14.82
C LEU A 104 1.87 5.21 -15.92
N LYS A 105 1.82 6.34 -16.64
CA LYS A 105 0.95 6.54 -17.79
C LYS A 105 1.78 6.77 -19.04
N SER A 106 1.41 6.10 -20.12
CA SER A 106 1.97 6.31 -21.45
C SER A 106 1.10 7.27 -22.27
N ASN A 107 1.60 7.80 -23.38
CA ASN A 107 0.75 8.42 -24.40
C ASN A 107 0.28 7.43 -25.47
N LEU A 108 0.53 6.12 -25.30
CA LEU A 108 0.07 5.08 -26.22
C LEU A 108 -1.26 4.50 -25.76
N SER A 109 -2.06 4.08 -26.73
CA SER A 109 -3.27 3.29 -26.54
C SER A 109 -2.97 1.79 -26.62
N TYR A 110 -3.93 0.97 -26.20
CA TYR A 110 -3.85 -0.48 -26.34
C TYR A 110 -3.66 -0.89 -27.80
N ASP A 111 -4.31 -0.20 -28.73
CA ASP A 111 -4.20 -0.50 -30.16
C ASP A 111 -2.79 -0.25 -30.71
N ASP A 112 -2.04 0.68 -30.12
CA ASP A 112 -0.65 0.96 -30.51
C ASP A 112 0.32 -0.13 -30.07
N ILE A 113 -0.02 -0.90 -29.02
CA ILE A 113 0.90 -1.87 -28.41
C ILE A 113 0.46 -3.33 -28.51
N LYS A 114 -0.79 -3.61 -28.90
CA LYS A 114 -1.41 -4.95 -28.77
C LYS A 114 -0.58 -6.08 -29.36
N ASP A 115 0.08 -5.84 -30.48
CA ASP A 115 0.91 -6.83 -31.19
C ASP A 115 2.30 -7.03 -30.55
N ARG A 116 2.68 -6.19 -29.59
CA ARG A 116 3.98 -6.18 -28.91
C ARG A 116 3.88 -6.39 -27.40
N ILE A 117 2.70 -6.72 -26.87
CA ILE A 117 2.48 -6.92 -25.41
C ILE A 117 3.36 -8.04 -24.85
N ASP A 118 3.45 -9.16 -25.56
CA ASP A 118 4.27 -10.30 -25.13
C ASP A 118 5.76 -9.93 -25.07
N GLU A 119 6.25 -9.20 -26.07
CA GLU A 119 7.62 -8.70 -26.09
C GLU A 119 7.87 -7.72 -24.95
N LEU A 120 6.97 -6.76 -24.73
CA LEU A 120 7.05 -5.83 -23.61
C LEU A 120 7.06 -6.54 -22.25
N ALA A 121 6.19 -7.53 -22.06
CA ALA A 121 6.12 -8.28 -20.81
C ALA A 121 7.43 -9.04 -20.55
N LYS A 122 8.00 -9.68 -21.58
CA LYS A 122 9.31 -10.37 -21.51
C LYS A 122 10.44 -9.40 -21.22
N GLU A 123 10.46 -8.23 -21.86
CA GLU A 123 11.50 -7.24 -21.66
C GLU A 123 11.42 -6.63 -20.26
N ILE A 124 10.22 -6.31 -19.76
CA ILE A 124 10.02 -5.90 -18.36
C ILE A 124 10.51 -6.99 -17.40
N TYR A 125 10.14 -8.26 -17.62
CA TYR A 125 10.56 -9.37 -16.76
C TYR A 125 12.09 -9.58 -16.74
N LYS A 126 12.76 -9.32 -17.87
CA LYS A 126 14.22 -9.35 -17.98
C LYS A 126 14.88 -8.18 -17.26
N TYR A 127 14.24 -7.00 -17.27
CA TYR A 127 14.78 -5.79 -16.67
C TYR A 127 14.55 -5.70 -15.16
N VAL A 128 13.38 -6.12 -14.69
CA VAL A 128 12.93 -6.02 -13.30
C VAL A 128 13.06 -7.38 -12.60
N PRO A 129 14.09 -7.61 -11.78
CA PRO A 129 14.29 -8.88 -11.11
C PRO A 129 13.14 -9.19 -10.13
N SER A 130 12.71 -10.45 -10.14
CA SER A 130 11.56 -10.91 -9.34
C SER A 130 11.82 -12.26 -8.68
N GLY A 131 11.25 -12.46 -7.49
CA GLY A 131 11.40 -13.68 -6.70
C GLY A 131 12.31 -13.52 -5.48
N VAL A 132 12.29 -14.52 -4.60
CA VAL A 132 13.07 -14.53 -3.35
C VAL A 132 14.56 -14.68 -3.65
N GLY A 133 15.38 -13.80 -3.07
CA GLY A 133 16.84 -13.86 -3.17
C GLY A 133 17.44 -13.37 -4.50
N LYS A 134 16.66 -12.66 -5.32
CA LYS A 134 17.18 -12.01 -6.53
C LYS A 134 17.88 -10.69 -6.20
N CYS A 135 18.93 -10.39 -6.95
CA CYS A 135 19.69 -9.16 -6.82
C CYS A 135 19.23 -8.10 -7.82
N GLY A 136 19.20 -6.84 -7.39
CA GLY A 136 19.03 -5.70 -8.28
C GLY A 136 20.29 -5.41 -9.11
N ARG A 137 20.16 -4.51 -10.08
CA ARG A 137 21.28 -4.08 -10.95
C ARG A 137 22.23 -3.10 -10.26
N VAL A 138 21.74 -2.38 -9.26
CA VAL A 138 22.51 -1.40 -8.51
C VAL A 138 23.17 -2.08 -7.32
N GLN A 139 24.50 -2.08 -7.29
CA GLN A 139 25.27 -2.57 -6.14
C GLN A 139 25.71 -1.40 -5.28
N LEU A 140 25.33 -1.43 -4.00
CA LEU A 140 25.62 -0.34 -3.06
C LEU A 140 26.62 -0.78 -1.99
N SER A 141 27.56 0.11 -1.69
CA SER A 141 28.34 0.01 -0.45
C SER A 141 27.45 0.34 0.76
N ASN A 142 27.93 0.08 1.98
CA ASN A 142 27.22 0.47 3.20
C ASN A 142 26.97 1.97 3.27
N VAL A 143 27.96 2.77 2.89
CA VAL A 143 27.85 4.24 2.91
C VAL A 143 26.78 4.71 1.92
N GLU A 144 26.70 4.08 0.74
CA GLU A 144 25.64 4.41 -0.22
C GLU A 144 24.27 3.94 0.25
N MET A 145 24.18 2.79 0.92
CA MET A 145 22.93 2.34 1.51
C MET A 145 22.42 3.33 2.57
N ASP A 146 23.30 3.87 3.41
CA ASP A 146 22.90 4.88 4.40
C ASP A 146 22.35 6.14 3.72
N LYS A 147 22.90 6.53 2.56
CA LYS A 147 22.33 7.64 1.76
C LYS A 147 20.94 7.28 1.24
N VAL A 148 20.73 6.08 0.70
CA VAL A 148 19.40 5.61 0.27
C VAL A 148 18.40 5.66 1.41
N LEU A 149 18.78 5.15 2.58
CA LEU A 149 17.93 5.13 3.77
C LEU A 149 17.58 6.54 4.26
N ASN A 150 18.54 7.47 4.26
CA ASN A 150 18.31 8.82 4.73
C ASN A 150 17.64 9.75 3.70
N LYS A 151 17.77 9.49 2.39
CA LYS A 151 17.38 10.42 1.32
C LYS A 151 16.29 9.91 0.38
N GLY A 152 15.99 8.61 0.39
CA GLY A 152 14.95 8.04 -0.48
C GLY A 152 15.15 8.40 -1.95
N CYS A 153 14.09 8.83 -2.61
CA CYS A 153 14.13 9.22 -4.02
C CYS A 153 15.04 10.43 -4.32
N ASN A 154 15.43 11.24 -3.33
CA ASN A 154 16.41 12.31 -3.55
C ASN A 154 17.80 11.75 -3.89
N TRP A 155 18.16 10.57 -3.35
CA TRP A 155 19.37 9.87 -3.78
C TRP A 155 19.22 9.33 -5.20
N ALA A 156 18.04 8.79 -5.55
CA ALA A 156 17.79 8.30 -6.90
C ALA A 156 17.88 9.44 -7.94
N ASP A 157 17.45 10.65 -7.55
CA ASP A 157 17.57 11.86 -8.36
C ASP A 157 19.03 12.29 -8.57
N SER A 158 19.84 12.31 -7.51
CA SER A 158 21.27 12.63 -7.62
C SER A 158 22.04 11.65 -8.50
N GLU A 159 21.61 10.38 -8.52
CA GLU A 159 22.16 9.32 -9.36
C GLU A 159 21.51 9.23 -10.75
N ARG A 160 20.61 10.15 -11.11
CA ARG A 160 19.93 10.24 -12.43
C ARG A 160 19.05 9.05 -12.78
N TYR A 161 18.45 8.41 -11.77
CA TYR A 161 17.42 7.38 -11.94
C TYR A 161 15.99 7.94 -12.03
N THR A 162 15.85 9.26 -12.14
CA THR A 162 14.57 10.00 -12.18
C THR A 162 14.43 10.72 -13.52
N GLU A 163 13.18 11.03 -13.90
CA GLU A 163 12.87 12.00 -14.94
C GLU A 163 12.25 13.27 -14.35
N GLU A 164 12.20 14.34 -15.16
CA GLU A 164 11.66 15.64 -14.76
C GLU A 164 10.25 15.50 -14.17
N ASN A 165 10.12 15.86 -12.89
CA ASN A 165 8.91 15.81 -12.05
C ASN A 165 8.54 14.48 -11.39
N ASP A 166 9.33 13.40 -11.50
CA ASP A 166 8.97 12.13 -10.82
C ASP A 166 8.68 12.35 -9.34
N LEU A 167 9.59 13.00 -8.61
CA LEU A 167 9.48 13.24 -7.17
C LEU A 167 8.18 13.98 -6.79
N ARG A 168 7.69 14.86 -7.67
CA ARG A 168 6.48 15.67 -7.45
C ARG A 168 5.20 14.84 -7.37
N TYR A 169 5.20 13.66 -7.98
CA TYR A 169 4.05 12.75 -8.03
C TYR A 169 4.23 11.55 -7.09
N ILE A 170 5.25 11.57 -6.22
CA ILE A 170 5.42 10.57 -5.17
C ILE A 170 4.90 11.14 -3.86
N GLU A 171 4.12 10.36 -3.11
CA GLU A 171 3.75 10.70 -1.75
C GLU A 171 4.98 11.14 -0.95
N SER A 172 4.90 12.31 -0.29
CA SER A 172 6.01 12.89 0.48
C SER A 172 7.28 13.13 -0.35
N GLY A 173 7.19 13.27 -1.68
CA GLY A 173 8.37 13.42 -2.53
C GLY A 173 9.25 12.17 -2.62
N GLY A 174 8.80 11.03 -2.08
CA GLY A 174 9.60 9.81 -1.99
C GLY A 174 10.70 9.86 -0.92
N SER A 175 10.60 10.77 0.06
CA SER A 175 11.56 10.90 1.15
C SER A 175 10.89 11.39 2.44
N LEU A 176 11.18 10.75 3.56
CA LEU A 176 10.83 11.22 4.91
C LEU A 176 12.09 11.75 5.60
N ASP A 177 12.03 13.00 6.04
CA ASP A 177 13.15 13.69 6.71
C ASP A 177 13.45 13.14 8.11
N SER A 178 12.51 12.41 8.71
CA SER A 178 12.70 11.71 9.98
C SER A 178 13.54 10.43 9.87
N ALA A 179 13.94 10.03 8.66
CA ALA A 179 14.75 8.83 8.46
C ALA A 179 16.14 8.98 9.09
N ASP A 180 16.55 7.92 9.79
CA ASP A 180 17.90 7.77 10.33
C ASP A 180 18.39 6.35 10.06
N ALA A 181 19.39 6.22 9.18
CA ALA A 181 20.02 4.95 8.85
C ALA A 181 20.64 4.26 10.08
N SER A 182 21.09 5.01 11.09
CA SER A 182 21.68 4.45 12.31
C SER A 182 20.67 3.69 13.19
N ALA A 183 19.38 3.99 13.03
CA ALA A 183 18.29 3.26 13.69
C ALA A 183 17.97 1.92 12.99
N VAL A 184 18.51 1.68 11.79
CA VAL A 184 18.30 0.43 11.05
C VAL A 184 19.38 -0.58 11.42
N SER A 185 18.98 -1.79 11.83
CA SER A 185 19.94 -2.82 12.23
C SER A 185 20.80 -3.27 11.05
N ARG A 186 22.05 -3.69 11.33
CA ARG A 186 22.94 -4.25 10.29
C ARG A 186 22.30 -5.44 9.58
N ASN A 187 21.56 -6.28 10.30
CA ASN A 187 20.84 -7.41 9.72
C ASN A 187 19.75 -6.94 8.72
N ALA A 188 19.03 -5.86 9.02
CA ALA A 188 18.06 -5.29 8.09
C ALA A 188 18.73 -4.72 6.84
N VAL A 189 19.86 -4.01 7.01
CA VAL A 189 20.69 -3.53 5.91
C VAL A 189 21.19 -4.68 5.04
N ASP A 190 21.76 -5.73 5.63
CA ASP A 190 22.29 -6.89 4.90
C ASP A 190 21.19 -7.64 4.13
N ARG A 191 20.00 -7.80 4.73
CA ARG A 191 18.84 -8.40 4.05
C ARG A 191 18.32 -7.55 2.90
N GLY A 192 18.43 -6.22 3.00
CA GLY A 192 17.99 -5.28 1.98
C GLY A 192 19.00 -5.04 0.86
N ARG A 193 20.29 -5.19 1.13
CA ARG A 193 21.39 -4.73 0.26
C ARG A 193 21.24 -5.17 -1.18
N ASP A 194 21.05 -6.46 -1.39
CA ASP A 194 20.97 -7.00 -2.74
C ASP A 194 19.57 -6.84 -3.36
N GLN A 195 18.56 -6.44 -2.58
CA GLN A 195 17.16 -6.47 -3.02
C GLN A 195 16.65 -5.12 -3.55
N LEU A 196 17.46 -4.07 -3.50
CA LEU A 196 17.10 -2.76 -4.02
C LEU A 196 17.00 -2.80 -5.56
N GLY A 197 15.91 -2.29 -6.13
CA GLY A 197 15.60 -2.44 -7.56
C GLY A 197 15.04 -3.81 -7.90
N THR A 198 14.29 -4.45 -6.99
CA THR A 198 13.64 -5.75 -7.25
C THR A 198 12.18 -5.74 -6.83
N MET A 199 11.36 -6.47 -7.57
CA MET A 199 9.92 -6.55 -7.31
C MET A 199 9.61 -7.38 -6.06
N GLY A 200 10.27 -8.53 -5.92
CA GLY A 200 10.01 -9.48 -4.86
C GLY A 200 9.01 -10.57 -5.16
N ALA A 201 8.25 -10.98 -4.15
CA ALA A 201 7.32 -12.11 -4.17
C ALA A 201 6.02 -11.77 -3.41
N GLY A 202 5.10 -12.73 -3.29
CA GLY A 202 3.78 -12.49 -2.69
C GLY A 202 2.88 -11.73 -3.66
N ASN A 203 2.17 -10.73 -3.17
CA ASN A 203 1.25 -9.90 -3.95
C ASN A 203 1.96 -8.81 -4.78
N HIS A 204 3.29 -8.83 -4.87
CA HIS A 204 4.05 -7.86 -5.65
C HIS A 204 4.05 -8.21 -7.14
N PHE A 205 3.85 -7.20 -7.98
CA PHE A 205 3.76 -7.35 -9.42
C PHE A 205 4.16 -6.06 -10.15
N VAL A 206 4.47 -6.21 -11.44
CA VAL A 206 4.38 -5.16 -12.44
C VAL A 206 3.27 -5.55 -13.40
N GLU A 207 2.29 -4.68 -13.61
CA GLU A 207 1.11 -4.99 -14.41
C GLU A 207 0.92 -3.92 -15.47
N VAL A 208 0.96 -4.35 -16.73
CA VAL A 208 0.57 -3.52 -17.86
C VAL A 208 -0.94 -3.58 -17.98
N ASN A 209 -1.56 -2.41 -17.98
CA ASN A 209 -2.99 -2.21 -17.96
C ASN A 209 -3.42 -1.33 -19.12
N ARG A 210 -4.70 -1.41 -19.48
CA ARG A 210 -5.38 -0.37 -20.24
C ARG A 210 -6.48 0.28 -19.41
N VAL A 211 -6.70 1.58 -19.60
CA VAL A 211 -7.88 2.26 -19.06
C VAL A 211 -9.12 1.72 -19.76
N GLN A 212 -9.92 0.93 -19.04
CA GLN A 212 -11.10 0.26 -19.60
C GLN A 212 -12.33 1.17 -19.62
N LYS A 213 -12.49 1.99 -18.58
CA LYS A 213 -13.67 2.84 -18.40
C LYS A 213 -13.32 4.07 -17.59
N ILE A 214 -13.83 5.22 -18.03
CA ILE A 214 -13.83 6.46 -17.25
C ILE A 214 -15.18 6.61 -16.53
N PHE A 215 -15.14 6.99 -15.25
CA PHE A 215 -16.32 7.33 -14.44
C PHE A 215 -16.43 8.85 -14.22
N ASP A 216 -15.32 9.57 -14.29
CA ASP A 216 -15.25 11.02 -14.15
C ASP A 216 -14.27 11.61 -15.17
N GLU A 217 -14.82 12.25 -16.20
CA GLU A 217 -14.10 12.82 -17.33
C GLU A 217 -13.23 14.04 -16.96
N GLU A 218 -13.61 14.80 -15.94
CA GLU A 218 -12.85 15.97 -15.49
C GLU A 218 -11.62 15.51 -14.72
N ALA A 219 -11.84 14.63 -13.74
CA ALA A 219 -10.77 14.06 -12.92
C ALA A 219 -9.81 13.21 -13.75
N ALA A 220 -10.31 12.38 -14.67
CA ALA A 220 -9.46 11.58 -15.56
C ALA A 220 -8.57 12.49 -16.41
N ARG A 221 -9.11 13.57 -16.99
CA ARG A 221 -8.34 14.55 -17.76
C ARG A 221 -7.27 15.24 -16.93
N ALA A 222 -7.60 15.64 -15.69
CA ALA A 222 -6.63 16.24 -14.77
C ALA A 222 -5.49 15.26 -14.40
N TYR A 223 -5.80 13.97 -14.23
CA TYR A 223 -4.79 12.93 -14.02
C TYR A 223 -4.04 12.54 -15.30
N GLY A 224 -4.45 13.05 -16.46
CA GLY A 224 -3.89 12.73 -17.77
C GLY A 224 -4.21 11.31 -18.23
N LEU A 225 -5.42 10.84 -17.89
CA LEU A 225 -5.97 9.54 -18.24
C LEU A 225 -7.02 9.66 -19.36
N LYS A 226 -7.01 8.70 -20.29
CA LYS A 226 -7.97 8.56 -21.40
C LYS A 226 -8.37 7.10 -21.56
N GLU A 227 -9.57 6.84 -22.08
CA GLU A 227 -9.97 5.48 -22.42
C GLU A 227 -8.98 4.83 -23.39
N ASN A 228 -8.80 3.52 -23.24
CA ASN A 228 -7.87 2.68 -23.98
C ASN A 228 -6.38 3.03 -23.82
N GLN A 229 -6.01 4.03 -23.01
CA GLN A 229 -4.61 4.37 -22.73
C GLN A 229 -3.90 3.27 -21.96
N VAL A 230 -2.64 3.02 -22.31
CA VAL A 230 -1.77 2.07 -21.61
C VAL A 230 -1.15 2.72 -20.38
N VAL A 231 -1.26 2.03 -19.25
CA VAL A 231 -0.68 2.42 -17.97
C VAL A 231 0.03 1.21 -17.36
N ILE A 232 1.03 1.45 -16.51
CA ILE A 232 1.82 0.38 -15.87
C ILE A 232 1.77 0.57 -14.35
N GLN A 233 1.30 -0.45 -13.64
CA GLN A 233 1.30 -0.51 -12.18
C GLN A 233 2.56 -1.21 -11.68
N ILE A 234 3.15 -0.68 -10.61
CA ILE A 234 4.26 -1.28 -9.89
C ILE A 234 3.81 -1.42 -8.44
N HIS A 235 3.66 -2.65 -7.95
CA HIS A 235 3.34 -2.94 -6.56
C HIS A 235 4.51 -3.66 -5.91
N THR A 236 5.20 -2.97 -5.00
CA THR A 236 6.26 -3.52 -4.16
C THR A 236 6.52 -2.63 -2.94
N GLY A 237 7.40 -3.05 -2.04
CA GLY A 237 7.72 -2.37 -0.80
C GLY A 237 9.20 -2.34 -0.48
N SER A 238 9.50 -2.36 0.82
CA SER A 238 10.85 -2.25 1.39
C SER A 238 11.61 -3.57 1.41
N ARG A 239 11.03 -4.62 0.83
CA ARG A 239 11.66 -5.93 0.66
C ARG A 239 12.04 -6.53 2.03
N GLY A 240 13.16 -7.25 2.10
CA GLY A 240 13.65 -7.84 3.34
C GLY A 240 14.03 -6.82 4.41
N LEU A 241 14.34 -5.58 4.03
CA LEU A 241 14.81 -4.53 4.94
C LEU A 241 13.70 -4.12 5.91
N GLY A 242 12.55 -3.64 5.41
CA GLY A 242 11.46 -3.23 6.27
C GLY A 242 10.87 -4.38 7.07
N HIS A 243 10.83 -5.60 6.51
CA HIS A 243 10.43 -6.78 7.26
C HIS A 243 11.34 -7.00 8.48
N GLN A 244 12.65 -6.86 8.31
CA GLN A 244 13.60 -7.02 9.42
C GLN A 244 13.47 -5.87 10.43
N VAL A 245 13.32 -4.62 9.98
CA VAL A 245 13.04 -3.48 10.86
C VAL A 245 11.79 -3.75 11.71
N ALA A 246 10.67 -4.12 11.11
CA ALA A 246 9.46 -4.47 11.85
C ALA A 246 9.72 -5.62 12.85
N THR A 247 10.45 -6.67 12.44
CA THR A 247 10.78 -7.82 13.31
C THR A 247 11.58 -7.39 14.54
N ASP A 248 12.60 -6.56 14.33
CA ASP A 248 13.51 -6.10 15.38
C ASP A 248 12.74 -5.29 16.44
N TYR A 249 11.95 -4.32 15.99
CA TYR A 249 11.20 -3.44 16.89
C TYR A 249 9.98 -4.11 17.52
N ILE A 250 9.28 -5.03 16.84
CA ILE A 250 8.22 -5.84 17.49
C ILE A 250 8.79 -6.62 18.67
N LYS A 251 9.91 -7.32 18.46
CA LYS A 251 10.56 -8.10 19.52
C LYS A 251 10.97 -7.21 20.70
N GLN A 252 11.49 -6.02 20.43
CA GLN A 252 11.88 -5.06 21.46
C GLN A 252 10.66 -4.54 22.22
N MET A 253 9.62 -4.08 21.51
CA MET A 253 8.44 -3.45 22.09
C MET A 253 7.58 -4.42 22.91
N ILE A 254 7.53 -5.71 22.55
CA ILE A 254 6.87 -6.73 23.40
C ILE A 254 7.44 -6.73 24.82
N SER A 255 8.77 -6.61 24.95
CA SER A 255 9.46 -6.63 26.25
C SER A 255 9.39 -5.29 26.97
N LEU A 256 9.25 -4.18 26.24
CA LEU A 256 9.23 -2.82 26.80
C LEU A 256 7.84 -2.32 27.19
N ALA A 257 6.77 -2.81 26.54
CA ALA A 257 5.41 -2.33 26.80
C ALA A 257 5.03 -2.30 28.30
N PRO A 258 5.34 -3.33 29.13
CA PRO A 258 5.06 -3.28 30.56
C PRO A 258 5.81 -2.17 31.31
N GLN A 259 7.03 -1.80 30.87
CA GLN A 259 7.83 -0.73 31.48
C GLN A 259 7.19 0.65 31.26
N TYR A 260 6.43 0.79 30.19
CA TYR A 260 5.62 1.97 29.89
C TYR A 260 4.20 1.92 30.48
N GLY A 261 3.90 0.92 31.33
CA GLY A 261 2.57 0.75 31.91
C GLY A 261 1.50 0.28 30.90
N ILE A 262 1.92 -0.23 29.74
CA ILE A 262 1.01 -0.68 28.67
C ILE A 262 0.73 -2.17 28.86
N THR A 263 -0.54 -2.50 29.08
CA THR A 263 -1.01 -3.89 29.07
C THR A 263 -1.49 -4.24 27.66
N LEU A 264 -0.84 -5.22 27.03
CA LEU A 264 -1.17 -5.66 25.68
C LEU A 264 -2.31 -6.69 25.74
N PRO A 265 -3.50 -6.41 25.13
CA PRO A 265 -4.57 -7.42 25.04
C PRO A 265 -4.17 -8.60 24.15
N ASP A 266 -3.22 -8.39 23.25
CA ASP A 266 -2.58 -9.40 22.42
C ASP A 266 -1.09 -9.03 22.26
N ARG A 267 -0.21 -10.03 22.38
CA ARG A 267 1.24 -9.84 22.23
C ARG A 267 1.63 -9.25 20.89
N GLU A 268 0.88 -9.53 19.83
CA GLU A 268 1.12 -8.99 18.48
C GLU A 268 0.78 -7.50 18.37
N LEU A 269 0.04 -6.93 19.33
CA LEU A 269 -0.30 -5.50 19.40
C LEU A 269 0.81 -4.67 20.09
N SER A 270 2.06 -5.15 20.07
CA SER A 270 3.20 -4.49 20.71
C SER A 270 3.32 -3.03 20.28
N CYS A 271 3.47 -2.15 21.26
CA CYS A 271 3.60 -0.71 21.06
C CYS A 271 4.33 -0.05 22.23
N VAL A 272 4.83 1.16 22.00
CA VAL A 272 5.45 2.03 23.00
C VAL A 272 5.02 3.48 22.74
N PRO A 273 5.10 4.39 23.72
CA PRO A 273 4.80 5.80 23.49
C PRO A 273 5.63 6.37 22.34
N ILE A 274 5.02 7.13 21.43
CA ILE A 274 5.76 7.71 20.30
C ILE A 274 6.86 8.66 20.79
N SER A 275 6.67 9.32 21.93
CA SER A 275 7.65 10.21 22.57
C SER A 275 8.81 9.48 23.25
N SER A 276 8.76 8.14 23.40
CA SER A 276 9.85 7.39 24.03
C SER A 276 11.08 7.28 23.10
N PRO A 277 12.29 7.01 23.65
CA PRO A 277 13.48 6.78 22.84
C PRO A 277 13.28 5.67 21.79
N GLU A 278 12.64 4.56 22.15
CA GLU A 278 12.37 3.45 21.23
C GLU A 278 11.25 3.77 20.24
N GLY A 279 10.25 4.57 20.63
CA GLY A 279 9.22 5.07 19.74
C GLY A 279 9.80 5.96 18.64
N GLN A 280 10.65 6.92 19.02
CA GLN A 280 11.37 7.79 18.08
C GLN A 280 12.35 7.01 17.20
N SER A 281 13.10 6.08 17.80
CA SER A 281 14.02 5.21 17.06
C SER A 281 13.29 4.35 16.02
N TYR A 282 12.15 3.75 16.39
CA TYR A 282 11.34 2.99 15.44
C TYR A 282 10.77 3.88 14.34
N PHE A 283 10.26 5.07 14.68
CA PHE A 283 9.73 6.00 13.68
C PHE A 283 10.81 6.40 12.67
N ALA A 284 12.05 6.62 13.12
CA ALA A 284 13.19 6.92 12.26
C ALA A 284 13.59 5.71 11.38
N ALA A 285 13.66 4.51 11.95
CA ALA A 285 13.95 3.27 11.20
C ALA A 285 12.84 2.92 10.18
N MET A 286 11.57 3.15 10.54
CA MET A 286 10.42 3.00 9.65
C MET A 286 10.49 4.02 8.51
N SER A 287 10.85 5.26 8.80
CA SER A 287 11.05 6.31 7.80
C SER A 287 12.18 5.94 6.83
N ALA A 288 13.28 5.38 7.34
CA ALA A 288 14.39 4.88 6.52
C ALA A 288 13.97 3.69 5.63
N ALA A 289 13.20 2.75 6.17
CA ALA A 289 12.64 1.64 5.38
C ALA A 289 11.63 2.13 4.32
N ALA A 290 10.86 3.19 4.63
CA ALA A 290 9.97 3.82 3.66
C ALA A 290 10.75 4.48 2.51
N ASN A 291 11.83 5.19 2.83
CA ASN A 291 12.76 5.74 1.84
C ASN A 291 13.34 4.66 0.93
N PHE A 292 13.78 3.53 1.49
CA PHE A 292 14.24 2.37 0.72
C PHE A 292 13.17 1.86 -0.25
N ALA A 293 11.90 1.74 0.18
CA ALA A 293 10.81 1.28 -0.68
C ALA A 293 10.48 2.24 -1.84
N TRP A 294 10.47 3.55 -1.58
CA TRP A 294 10.28 4.53 -2.67
C TRP A 294 11.44 4.51 -3.66
N THR A 295 12.68 4.43 -3.18
CA THR A 295 13.86 4.25 -4.05
C THR A 295 13.75 2.95 -4.86
N ASN A 296 13.29 1.85 -4.24
CA ASN A 296 13.04 0.60 -4.94
C ASN A 296 12.05 0.77 -6.10
N ARG A 297 10.89 1.41 -5.85
CA ARG A 297 9.90 1.71 -6.91
C ARG A 297 10.44 2.67 -7.96
N GLN A 298 11.32 3.60 -7.60
CA GLN A 298 11.97 4.51 -8.55
C GLN A 298 12.95 3.78 -9.47
N LEU A 299 13.78 2.89 -8.94
CA LEU A 299 14.69 2.08 -9.77
C LEU A 299 13.91 1.15 -10.70
N ILE A 300 12.83 0.53 -10.23
CA ILE A 300 11.95 -0.27 -11.10
C ILE A 300 11.29 0.60 -12.17
N THR A 301 10.91 1.85 -11.84
CA THR A 301 10.39 2.81 -12.83
C THR A 301 11.42 3.09 -13.93
N TRP A 302 12.68 3.29 -13.54
CA TRP A 302 13.79 3.48 -14.47
C TRP A 302 14.02 2.24 -15.36
N GLU A 303 14.01 1.04 -14.78
CA GLU A 303 14.15 -0.23 -15.51
C GLU A 303 13.00 -0.47 -16.48
N ILE A 304 11.75 -0.15 -16.09
CA ILE A 304 10.59 -0.25 -16.97
C ILE A 304 10.68 0.73 -18.13
N ARG A 305 11.19 1.95 -17.90
CA ARG A 305 11.44 2.93 -18.97
C ARG A 305 12.49 2.42 -19.96
N GLU A 306 13.53 1.73 -19.49
CA GLU A 306 14.51 1.07 -20.37
C GLU A 306 13.86 -0.04 -21.21
N ALA A 307 13.10 -0.95 -20.58
CA ALA A 307 12.38 -2.00 -21.29
C ALA A 307 11.40 -1.42 -22.33
N TRP A 308 10.68 -0.36 -21.97
CA TRP A 308 9.77 0.35 -22.86
C TRP A 308 10.50 0.95 -24.07
N ARG A 309 11.63 1.63 -23.84
CA ARG A 309 12.47 2.21 -24.91
C ARG A 309 13.03 1.14 -25.85
N ASN A 310 13.38 -0.04 -25.33
CA ASN A 310 13.86 -1.13 -26.18
C ASN A 310 12.79 -1.65 -27.14
N VAL A 311 11.54 -1.76 -26.69
CA VAL A 311 10.45 -2.33 -27.51
C VAL A 311 9.89 -1.32 -28.50
N PHE A 312 9.69 -0.06 -28.08
CA PHE A 312 9.00 0.96 -28.88
C PHE A 312 9.92 2.03 -29.47
N GLY A 313 11.18 2.11 -29.03
CA GLY A 313 12.14 3.13 -29.44
C GLY A 313 12.09 4.40 -28.57
N LYS A 314 13.13 5.25 -28.68
CA LYS A 314 13.29 6.46 -27.85
C LYS A 314 12.27 7.57 -28.09
N SER A 315 11.71 7.62 -29.30
CA SER A 315 10.74 8.64 -29.73
C SER A 315 9.28 8.25 -29.49
N SER A 316 9.01 7.00 -29.11
CA SER A 316 7.65 6.44 -29.03
C SER A 316 7.27 6.18 -27.58
N GLY A 317 6.19 6.83 -27.12
CA GLY A 317 5.64 6.49 -25.81
C GLY A 317 6.43 7.09 -24.63
N LYS A 318 6.12 8.29 -24.12
CA LYS A 318 6.71 8.75 -22.85
C LYS A 318 5.97 8.08 -21.68
N LEU A 319 6.70 7.36 -20.82
CA LEU A 319 6.17 6.88 -19.54
C LEU A 319 6.39 7.93 -18.44
N SER A 320 5.32 8.60 -18.05
CA SER A 320 5.31 9.59 -16.96
C SER A 320 4.64 9.02 -15.71
N LEU A 321 5.11 9.45 -14.54
CA LEU A 321 4.50 9.05 -13.28
C LEU A 321 3.15 9.76 -13.09
N LEU A 322 2.10 8.99 -12.81
CA LEU A 322 0.79 9.55 -12.41
C LEU A 322 0.78 9.80 -10.90
N TYR A 323 1.03 8.77 -10.10
CA TYR A 323 1.18 8.88 -8.65
C TYR A 323 1.88 7.65 -8.06
N ASP A 324 2.46 7.80 -6.87
CA ASP A 324 2.98 6.73 -6.01
C ASP A 324 2.47 6.94 -4.58
N VAL A 325 1.86 5.91 -4.01
CA VAL A 325 1.23 5.97 -2.68
C VAL A 325 1.57 4.75 -1.83
N ALA A 326 1.82 4.99 -0.55
CA ALA A 326 2.05 3.95 0.45
C ALA A 326 0.73 3.36 0.95
N HIS A 327 0.74 2.10 1.37
CA HIS A 327 -0.38 1.51 2.13
C HIS A 327 -0.01 0.78 3.43
N ASN A 328 1.28 0.74 3.75
CA ASN A 328 1.82 0.24 5.03
C ASN A 328 2.76 1.31 5.61
N ILE A 329 2.23 2.28 6.33
CA ILE A 329 3.02 3.43 6.79
C ILE A 329 2.38 4.07 8.03
N ALA A 330 3.20 4.71 8.87
CA ALA A 330 2.70 5.66 9.85
C ALA A 330 3.12 7.08 9.48
N LYS A 331 2.18 8.02 9.58
CA LYS A 331 2.40 9.41 9.18
C LYS A 331 1.96 10.34 10.30
N ILE A 332 2.79 11.33 10.58
CA ILE A 332 2.41 12.45 11.44
C ILE A 332 1.59 13.41 10.60
N GLU A 333 0.34 13.62 10.97
CA GLU A 333 -0.64 14.41 10.21
C GLU A 333 -1.42 15.34 11.15
N GLU A 334 -1.98 16.42 10.61
CA GLU A 334 -2.92 17.29 11.33
C GLU A 334 -4.35 16.94 10.94
N HIS A 335 -5.19 16.61 11.92
CA HIS A 335 -6.60 16.29 11.72
C HIS A 335 -7.48 17.07 12.68
N THR A 336 -8.75 17.27 12.32
CA THR A 336 -9.74 17.88 13.22
C THR A 336 -10.49 16.80 13.96
N VAL A 337 -10.38 16.79 15.30
CA VAL A 337 -10.98 15.80 16.19
C VAL A 337 -11.86 16.55 17.17
N MET A 338 -13.16 16.25 17.20
CA MET A 338 -14.14 16.95 18.04
C MET A 338 -14.11 18.50 17.88
N GLY A 339 -13.82 18.98 16.66
CA GLY A 339 -13.75 20.41 16.34
C GLY A 339 -12.38 21.06 16.61
N GLU A 340 -11.41 20.35 17.18
CA GLU A 340 -10.09 20.88 17.48
C GLU A 340 -9.02 20.26 16.58
N LYS A 341 -8.05 21.07 16.15
CA LYS A 341 -6.88 20.57 15.44
C LYS A 341 -5.98 19.78 16.38
N ARG A 342 -5.59 18.58 15.95
CA ARG A 342 -4.70 17.67 16.67
C ARG A 342 -3.62 17.18 15.71
N LYS A 343 -2.41 17.07 16.23
CA LYS A 343 -1.29 16.43 15.53
C LYS A 343 -1.26 14.97 15.97
N VAL A 344 -1.38 14.05 15.02
CA VAL A 344 -1.65 12.64 15.30
C VAL A 344 -0.71 11.76 14.48
N LEU A 345 -0.38 10.59 15.01
CA LEU A 345 0.30 9.54 14.28
C LEU A 345 -0.73 8.57 13.70
N VAL A 346 -0.96 8.69 12.39
CA VAL A 346 -1.90 7.84 11.64
C VAL A 346 -1.18 6.57 11.18
N HIS A 347 -1.54 5.44 11.77
CA HIS A 347 -1.10 4.10 11.35
C HIS A 347 -2.01 3.62 10.23
N ARG A 348 -1.42 3.23 9.10
CA ARG A 348 -2.13 2.60 7.98
C ARG A 348 -1.46 1.28 7.65
N LYS A 349 -2.23 0.19 7.68
CA LYS A 349 -1.77 -1.15 7.29
C LYS A 349 -2.75 -1.77 6.32
N GLY A 350 -2.36 -1.90 5.07
CA GLY A 350 -3.28 -2.16 3.98
C GLY A 350 -4.34 -1.07 3.86
N ALA A 351 -3.97 0.19 4.08
CA ALA A 351 -4.87 1.33 3.89
C ALA A 351 -4.09 2.49 3.29
N THR A 352 -4.72 3.24 2.40
CA THR A 352 -4.06 4.25 1.58
C THR A 352 -4.48 5.65 2.00
N ARG A 353 -3.57 6.62 1.96
CA ARG A 353 -3.91 8.04 2.12
C ARG A 353 -4.84 8.51 0.98
N ALA A 354 -5.82 9.35 1.29
CA ALA A 354 -6.89 9.77 0.39
C ALA A 354 -7.28 11.23 0.65
N PHE A 355 -6.30 12.14 0.61
CA PHE A 355 -6.54 13.55 0.87
C PHE A 355 -7.46 14.21 -0.19
N PRO A 356 -8.38 15.08 0.24
CA PRO A 356 -9.39 15.65 -0.63
C PRO A 356 -8.85 16.78 -1.52
N ALA A 357 -9.69 17.22 -2.45
CA ALA A 357 -9.48 18.47 -3.16
C ALA A 357 -9.24 19.65 -2.19
N GLY A 358 -8.29 20.52 -2.54
CA GLY A 358 -7.87 21.68 -1.76
C GLY A 358 -6.80 21.39 -0.70
N HIS A 359 -6.50 20.11 -0.39
CA HIS A 359 -5.50 19.79 0.62
C HIS A 359 -4.08 20.21 0.17
N PRO A 360 -3.28 20.89 1.03
CA PRO A 360 -2.00 21.48 0.62
C PRO A 360 -0.96 20.45 0.18
N GLU A 361 -0.96 19.26 0.80
CA GLU A 361 -0.07 18.15 0.42
C GLU A 361 -0.43 17.47 -0.91
N VAL A 362 -1.59 17.76 -1.48
CA VAL A 362 -1.92 17.27 -2.82
C VAL A 362 -1.15 18.10 -3.83
N THR A 363 -0.44 17.40 -4.71
CA THR A 363 0.32 17.98 -5.83
C THR A 363 -0.53 19.01 -6.58
N PRO A 364 -0.01 20.21 -6.91
CA PRO A 364 -0.81 21.32 -7.43
C PRO A 364 -1.73 20.97 -8.60
N GLU A 365 -1.26 20.15 -9.54
CA GLU A 365 -1.99 19.66 -10.71
C GLU A 365 -3.24 18.84 -10.36
N TYR A 366 -3.24 18.18 -9.21
CA TYR A 366 -4.33 17.33 -8.74
C TYR A 366 -5.15 17.99 -7.64
N ARG A 367 -4.73 19.16 -7.14
CA ARG A 367 -5.32 19.78 -5.95
C ARG A 367 -6.80 20.11 -6.11
N ASN A 368 -7.28 20.40 -7.31
CA ASN A 368 -8.71 20.66 -7.55
C ASN A 368 -9.57 19.40 -7.56
N ILE A 369 -8.97 18.23 -7.77
CA ILE A 369 -9.66 16.94 -7.84
C ILE A 369 -9.54 16.17 -6.53
N GLY A 370 -8.37 16.24 -5.89
CA GLY A 370 -7.99 15.42 -4.75
C GLY A 370 -6.83 14.48 -5.08
N GLN A 371 -6.28 13.84 -4.06
CA GLN A 371 -5.15 12.93 -4.21
C GLN A 371 -5.56 11.70 -5.05
N PRO A 372 -4.76 11.30 -6.06
CA PRO A 372 -4.94 10.00 -6.69
C PRO A 372 -4.77 8.88 -5.65
N VAL A 373 -5.71 7.94 -5.67
CA VAL A 373 -5.68 6.72 -4.86
C VAL A 373 -5.64 5.54 -5.81
N LEU A 374 -4.67 4.67 -5.64
CA LEU A 374 -4.41 3.55 -6.53
C LEU A 374 -4.81 2.24 -5.85
N ILE A 375 -5.83 1.57 -6.39
CA ILE A 375 -6.39 0.34 -5.81
C ILE A 375 -6.11 -0.85 -6.74
N PRO A 376 -5.05 -1.62 -6.49
CA PRO A 376 -4.80 -2.88 -7.20
C PRO A 376 -5.92 -3.91 -6.93
N GLY A 377 -6.34 -4.59 -7.97
CA GLY A 377 -7.16 -5.80 -7.86
C GLY A 377 -6.28 -7.03 -7.60
N SER A 378 -6.32 -7.96 -8.55
CA SER A 378 -5.46 -9.15 -8.63
C SER A 378 -5.10 -9.40 -10.09
N MET A 379 -4.16 -10.30 -10.37
CA MET A 379 -3.62 -10.60 -11.72
C MET A 379 -4.65 -10.91 -12.82
N GLY A 380 -5.92 -11.14 -12.48
CA GLY A 380 -7.00 -11.43 -13.43
C GLY A 380 -8.25 -10.57 -13.24
N THR A 381 -8.19 -9.54 -12.38
CA THR A 381 -9.32 -8.65 -12.08
C THR A 381 -8.93 -7.20 -12.28
N SER A 382 -9.92 -6.31 -12.25
CA SER A 382 -9.66 -4.88 -12.49
C SER A 382 -8.94 -4.20 -11.34
N SER A 383 -8.13 -3.22 -11.68
CA SER A 383 -7.61 -2.23 -10.74
C SER A 383 -8.37 -0.90 -10.91
N TYR A 384 -8.28 0.01 -9.95
CA TYR A 384 -8.96 1.30 -10.00
C TYR A 384 -8.02 2.46 -9.67
N VAL A 385 -8.29 3.61 -10.28
CA VAL A 385 -7.80 4.91 -9.81
C VAL A 385 -8.99 5.66 -9.25
N LEU A 386 -8.88 6.08 -7.99
CA LEU A 386 -9.86 6.88 -7.28
C LEU A 386 -9.27 8.28 -6.98
N ALA A 387 -10.10 9.19 -6.49
CA ALA A 387 -9.69 10.46 -5.92
C ALA A 387 -10.16 10.56 -4.46
N GLY A 388 -9.31 11.09 -3.57
CA GLY A 388 -9.69 11.36 -2.19
C GLY A 388 -10.84 12.37 -2.08
N LEU A 389 -11.80 12.12 -1.18
CA LEU A 389 -12.96 12.98 -0.95
C LEU A 389 -12.96 13.58 0.46
N LYS A 390 -13.71 14.66 0.67
CA LYS A 390 -13.77 15.33 1.99
C LYS A 390 -14.23 14.40 3.11
N GLY A 391 -15.07 13.41 2.80
CA GLY A 391 -15.50 12.40 3.76
C GLY A 391 -14.34 11.58 4.33
N SER A 392 -13.20 11.44 3.62
CA SER A 392 -12.04 10.74 4.18
C SER A 392 -11.46 11.48 5.38
N MET A 393 -11.42 12.80 5.36
CA MET A 393 -10.93 13.61 6.49
C MET A 393 -11.86 13.53 7.71
N VAL A 394 -13.16 13.29 7.49
CA VAL A 394 -14.19 13.23 8.54
C VAL A 394 -14.31 11.82 9.13
N HIS A 395 -14.25 10.80 8.28
CA HIS A 395 -14.59 9.43 8.65
C HIS A 395 -13.37 8.51 8.80
N SER A 396 -12.21 8.89 8.28
CA SER A 396 -11.09 7.94 8.16
C SER A 396 -9.69 8.55 8.25
N PHE A 397 -9.54 9.73 8.86
CA PHE A 397 -8.25 10.43 8.95
C PHE A 397 -7.55 10.53 7.59
N GLY A 398 -8.30 10.94 6.57
CA GLY A 398 -7.80 11.07 5.21
C GLY A 398 -7.36 9.74 4.61
N SER A 399 -8.07 8.63 4.87
CA SER A 399 -7.66 7.28 4.44
C SER A 399 -8.76 6.53 3.69
N THR A 400 -8.38 5.49 2.94
CA THR A 400 -9.27 4.57 2.24
C THR A 400 -8.62 3.18 2.08
N CYS A 401 -9.28 2.25 1.38
CA CYS A 401 -8.78 0.91 1.11
C CYS A 401 -7.47 0.89 0.31
N HIS A 402 -6.84 -0.27 0.21
CA HIS A 402 -5.59 -0.46 -0.56
C HIS A 402 -5.70 -1.49 -1.68
N GLY A 403 -6.74 -2.31 -1.73
CA GLY A 403 -6.87 -3.35 -2.74
C GLY A 403 -8.12 -4.20 -2.53
N ALA A 404 -8.07 -5.45 -2.99
CA ALA A 404 -9.16 -6.40 -2.82
C ALA A 404 -9.20 -7.04 -1.41
N GLY A 405 -8.03 -7.28 -0.80
CA GLY A 405 -7.93 -8.04 0.45
C GLY A 405 -8.13 -9.55 0.25
N ARG A 406 -7.46 -10.38 1.05
CA ARG A 406 -7.47 -11.83 0.87
C ARG A 406 -8.69 -12.48 1.54
N LEU A 407 -9.23 -13.52 0.89
CA LEU A 407 -10.27 -14.41 1.42
C LEU A 407 -9.73 -15.77 1.87
N MET A 408 -8.51 -16.12 1.45
CA MET A 408 -7.86 -17.38 1.78
C MET A 408 -6.37 -17.19 2.03
N SER A 409 -5.82 -18.04 2.91
CA SER A 409 -4.39 -18.12 3.11
C SER A 409 -3.67 -18.59 1.85
N ARG A 410 -2.39 -18.24 1.70
CA ARG A 410 -1.55 -18.70 0.58
C ARG A 410 -1.49 -20.23 0.52
N THR A 411 -1.41 -20.89 1.68
CA THR A 411 -1.43 -22.35 1.79
C THR A 411 -2.74 -22.96 1.29
N ALA A 412 -3.89 -22.34 1.61
CA ALA A 412 -5.19 -22.80 1.11
C ALA A 412 -5.30 -22.62 -0.41
N ALA A 413 -4.90 -21.46 -0.94
CA ALA A 413 -4.90 -21.19 -2.38
C ALA A 413 -4.09 -22.23 -3.16
N ARG A 414 -2.86 -22.54 -2.72
CA ARG A 414 -2.00 -23.55 -3.36
C ARG A 414 -2.57 -24.96 -3.37
N LYS A 415 -3.39 -25.31 -2.39
CA LYS A 415 -4.02 -26.63 -2.31
C LYS A 415 -5.19 -26.75 -3.29
N GLN A 416 -5.86 -25.64 -3.59
CA GLN A 416 -7.07 -25.61 -4.40
C GLN A 416 -6.82 -25.24 -5.86
N ILE A 417 -5.71 -24.52 -6.14
CA ILE A 417 -5.48 -23.89 -7.43
C ILE A 417 -4.17 -24.39 -8.04
N ARG A 418 -4.25 -24.81 -9.30
CA ARG A 418 -3.11 -25.20 -10.11
C ARG A 418 -2.61 -24.02 -10.93
N GLY A 419 -1.33 -23.67 -10.77
CA GLY A 419 -0.74 -22.47 -11.38
C GLY A 419 -0.62 -22.56 -12.91
N ASP A 420 -0.39 -23.74 -13.46
CA ASP A 420 -0.37 -24.01 -14.91
C ASP A 420 -1.74 -23.77 -15.56
N GLU A 421 -2.80 -24.30 -14.95
CA GLU A 421 -4.18 -24.11 -15.41
C GLU A 421 -4.59 -22.64 -15.30
N LEU A 422 -4.29 -21.98 -14.17
CA LEU A 422 -4.55 -20.55 -13.99
C LEU A 422 -3.83 -19.69 -15.03
N LYS A 423 -2.58 -20.02 -15.36
CA LYS A 423 -1.83 -19.30 -16.39
C LYS A 423 -2.52 -19.40 -17.75
N ASN A 424 -2.99 -20.59 -18.11
CA ASN A 424 -3.71 -20.81 -19.37
C ASN A 424 -5.04 -20.04 -19.39
N GLU A 425 -5.81 -20.10 -18.30
CA GLU A 425 -7.07 -19.35 -18.15
C GLU A 425 -6.86 -17.84 -18.32
N LEU A 426 -5.81 -17.27 -17.73
CA LEU A 426 -5.49 -15.85 -17.86
C LEU A 426 -5.04 -15.49 -19.29
N ASN A 427 -4.26 -16.35 -19.93
CA ASN A 427 -3.87 -16.16 -21.33
C ASN A 427 -5.08 -16.20 -22.27
N GLU A 428 -6.04 -17.10 -22.05
CA GLU A 428 -7.31 -17.17 -22.81
C GLU A 428 -8.16 -15.90 -22.63
N LYS A 429 -8.07 -15.25 -21.46
CA LYS A 429 -8.67 -13.94 -21.18
C LYS A 429 -7.90 -12.76 -21.79
N GLY A 430 -6.81 -13.02 -22.51
CA GLY A 430 -5.95 -12.04 -23.15
C GLY A 430 -4.99 -11.33 -22.19
N ILE A 431 -4.63 -11.96 -21.08
CA ILE A 431 -3.68 -11.43 -20.09
C ILE A 431 -2.38 -12.22 -20.16
N ASN A 432 -1.31 -11.59 -20.65
CA ASN A 432 0.00 -12.24 -20.78
C ASN A 432 0.69 -12.37 -19.41
N ILE A 433 0.98 -13.59 -18.97
CA ILE A 433 1.60 -13.84 -17.66
C ILE A 433 3.08 -14.22 -17.80
N GLN A 434 3.94 -13.37 -17.23
CA GLN A 434 5.35 -13.68 -16.99
C GLN A 434 5.55 -13.98 -15.50
N THR A 435 5.99 -15.20 -15.20
CA THR A 435 6.27 -15.59 -13.81
C THR A 435 7.39 -16.61 -13.70
N GLY A 436 8.21 -16.46 -12.66
CA GLY A 436 9.23 -17.43 -12.28
C GLY A 436 8.73 -18.57 -11.40
N SER A 437 7.48 -18.50 -10.91
CA SER A 437 6.96 -19.44 -9.92
C SER A 437 5.46 -19.73 -10.14
N LEU A 438 5.15 -20.90 -10.71
CA LEU A 438 3.76 -21.38 -10.82
C LEU A 438 3.09 -21.56 -9.45
N LYS A 439 3.87 -21.92 -8.43
CA LYS A 439 3.38 -21.99 -7.04
C LYS A 439 2.98 -20.61 -6.53
N GLY A 440 3.84 -19.60 -6.75
CA GLY A 440 3.55 -18.22 -6.40
C GLY A 440 2.39 -17.64 -7.21
N LEU A 441 2.15 -18.11 -8.44
CA LEU A 441 0.98 -17.73 -9.23
C LEU A 441 -0.31 -18.25 -8.58
N ALA A 442 -0.33 -19.53 -8.19
CA ALA A 442 -1.48 -20.14 -7.49
C ALA A 442 -1.79 -19.46 -6.15
N GLU A 443 -0.77 -19.04 -5.39
CA GLU A 443 -0.95 -18.31 -4.11
C GLU A 443 -1.72 -17.00 -4.25
N GLU A 444 -1.64 -16.39 -5.43
CA GLU A 444 -2.11 -15.03 -5.72
C GLU A 444 -3.28 -15.01 -6.72
N ALA A 445 -3.88 -16.19 -6.97
CA ALA A 445 -5.00 -16.34 -7.88
C ALA A 445 -6.18 -15.41 -7.54
N PRO A 446 -6.95 -14.93 -8.54
CA PRO A 446 -8.10 -14.05 -8.30
C PRO A 446 -9.11 -14.55 -7.26
N ALA A 447 -9.38 -15.85 -7.25
CA ALA A 447 -10.28 -16.48 -6.28
C ALA A 447 -9.80 -16.37 -4.82
N ALA A 448 -8.52 -16.07 -4.60
CA ALA A 448 -7.95 -15.86 -3.28
C ALA A 448 -8.27 -14.50 -2.65
N TYR A 449 -8.90 -13.61 -3.41
CA TYR A 449 -9.17 -12.22 -3.07
C TYR A 449 -10.67 -11.93 -3.06
N LYS A 450 -11.08 -10.89 -2.32
CA LYS A 450 -12.46 -10.37 -2.40
C LYS A 450 -12.69 -9.74 -3.77
N ASN A 451 -13.95 -9.46 -4.08
CA ASN A 451 -14.27 -8.65 -5.26
C ASN A 451 -13.87 -7.19 -5.02
N VAL A 452 -12.86 -6.72 -5.75
CA VAL A 452 -12.35 -5.34 -5.69
C VAL A 452 -13.41 -4.30 -6.06
N GLU A 453 -14.36 -4.62 -6.95
CA GLU A 453 -15.44 -3.70 -7.30
C GLU A 453 -16.35 -3.44 -6.09
N SER A 454 -16.69 -4.49 -5.35
CA SER A 454 -17.49 -4.38 -4.12
C SER A 454 -16.76 -3.55 -3.04
N VAL A 455 -15.44 -3.74 -2.90
CA VAL A 455 -14.61 -2.91 -2.00
C VAL A 455 -14.68 -1.44 -2.42
N VAL A 456 -14.47 -1.15 -3.72
CA VAL A 456 -14.47 0.21 -4.25
C VAL A 456 -15.85 0.87 -4.14
N ASP A 457 -16.93 0.12 -4.33
CA ASP A 457 -18.30 0.63 -4.19
C ASP A 457 -18.61 1.03 -2.74
N VAL A 458 -18.10 0.28 -1.76
CA VAL A 458 -18.26 0.65 -0.34
C VAL A 458 -17.55 1.96 -0.03
N VAL A 459 -16.30 2.15 -0.49
CA VAL A 459 -15.56 3.40 -0.20
C VAL A 459 -16.17 4.61 -0.91
N GLU A 460 -16.76 4.43 -2.08
CA GLU A 460 -17.51 5.49 -2.78
C GLU A 460 -18.80 5.83 -2.05
N LYS A 461 -19.59 4.83 -1.64
CA LYS A 461 -20.81 5.03 -0.85
C LYS A 461 -20.54 5.68 0.51
N ALA A 462 -19.38 5.39 1.12
CA ALA A 462 -18.93 6.03 2.35
C ALA A 462 -18.46 7.48 2.13
N GLY A 463 -18.33 7.93 0.88
CA GLY A 463 -17.89 9.29 0.54
C GLY A 463 -16.42 9.57 0.87
N ILE A 464 -15.59 8.52 1.01
CA ILE A 464 -14.16 8.67 1.36
C ILE A 464 -13.24 8.67 0.13
N ALA A 465 -13.67 8.08 -0.98
CA ALA A 465 -12.97 8.18 -2.27
C ALA A 465 -13.97 8.06 -3.44
N LYS A 466 -13.69 8.68 -4.59
CA LYS A 466 -14.53 8.63 -5.80
C LYS A 466 -13.90 7.82 -6.91
N LYS A 467 -14.64 6.96 -7.62
CA LYS A 467 -14.13 6.27 -8.82
C LYS A 467 -13.79 7.26 -9.93
N ILE A 468 -12.57 7.18 -10.46
CA ILE A 468 -12.14 7.97 -11.63
C ILE A 468 -12.01 7.09 -12.85
N VAL A 469 -11.19 6.03 -12.79
CA VAL A 469 -11.09 5.05 -13.89
C VAL A 469 -11.03 3.60 -13.39
N LYS A 470 -11.50 2.70 -14.24
CA LYS A 470 -11.29 1.25 -14.14
C LYS A 470 -10.17 0.84 -15.08
N LEU A 471 -9.23 0.05 -14.58
CA LEU A 471 -8.12 -0.53 -15.34
C LEU A 471 -8.42 -2.00 -15.61
N LYS A 472 -7.97 -2.49 -16.77
CA LYS A 472 -8.00 -3.90 -17.12
C LYS A 472 -6.57 -4.40 -17.37
N PRO A 473 -6.11 -5.47 -16.70
CA PRO A 473 -4.80 -6.05 -16.95
C PRO A 473 -4.74 -6.61 -18.37
N ILE A 474 -3.60 -6.43 -19.02
CA ILE A 474 -3.26 -7.01 -20.33
C ILE A 474 -1.95 -7.80 -20.28
N ALA A 475 -1.06 -7.48 -19.33
CA ALA A 475 0.06 -8.34 -18.97
C ALA A 475 0.41 -8.20 -17.49
N VAL A 476 0.80 -9.30 -16.85
CA VAL A 476 1.22 -9.34 -15.44
C VAL A 476 2.59 -10.01 -15.35
N ILE A 477 3.52 -9.30 -14.75
CA ILE A 477 4.87 -9.77 -14.43
C ILE A 477 4.92 -10.00 -12.92
N LYS A 478 5.22 -11.22 -12.51
CA LYS A 478 5.20 -11.63 -11.09
C LYS A 478 6.40 -12.48 -10.70
N GLY A 479 6.88 -12.27 -9.47
CA GLY A 479 7.95 -13.08 -8.87
C GLY A 479 7.51 -14.43 -8.34
#